data_AF-A0A452R3B5-F1
#
_entry.id   AF-A0A452R3B5-F1
#
_cell.length_a   1.000
_cell.length_b   1.000
_cell.length_c   1.000
_cell.angle_alpha   90.00
_cell.angle_beta   90.00
_cell.angle_gamma   90.00
#
_symmetry.space_group_name_H-M   'P 1'
#
loop_
_entity.id
_entity.type
_entity.pdbx_description
1 polymer ?
#
loop_
_entity_poly.entity_id
_entity_poly.type
_entity_poly.pdbx_seq_one_letter_code
_entity_poly.pdbx_strand_id
1 'polypeptide(L)'
;MSEADGLRQRRPLRPQVVTDDGQAPEAKDGSSFSGRVFRVTFLMLAVSLTVPLLGAMLLLDSPIDPQPLSFKEPPLLLGVLQPNTKLQQAEKLFENQLIGPESIANIGDVMFTGTADGRIVKLENGEIETIARFGSGPCKTRDDEPACGRPLGIRAGPNGTLFVADAYKGLFEVNPWKREVKLLISSETPIEGRKMSFVNDLTITQDGRKIYFTDSSSKWQRRDYLLLVMEGTDDGRLLEYDTETKEVKVLLDQLRFPNGVQLSPAEDFVLVAETTMARIRRFYLSGLMKGGADLFVENLPGFPDNIRPSSSGGYWVGMATIRSNPGFSMLDFLSERPYIKRMIFKVTMKTIIPKTKMKMHLIRIFFDLCSCKNSRAAYNI
;
A
#
# COMPACT_ATOMS: atom_id res chain seq x y z
N MET A 1 99.20 -72.67 17.02
CA MET A 1 98.67 -73.42 18.18
C MET A 1 97.35 -72.79 18.58
N SER A 2 96.27 -73.61 18.64
CA SER A 2 94.92 -73.43 19.21
C SER A 2 94.23 -72.07 19.09
N GLU A 3 92.95 -71.95 18.72
CA GLU A 3 91.89 -72.91 18.45
C GLU A 3 90.73 -72.10 17.83
N ALA A 4 89.93 -72.76 17.02
CA ALA A 4 88.81 -72.19 16.30
C ALA A 4 87.63 -71.87 17.23
N ASP A 5 86.88 -70.81 16.93
CA ASP A 5 85.51 -70.69 17.44
C ASP A 5 84.57 -69.95 16.47
N GLY A 6 83.69 -70.75 15.87
CA GLY A 6 82.25 -70.50 15.74
C GLY A 6 81.74 -69.26 14.99
N LEU A 7 81.64 -69.36 13.66
CA LEU A 7 80.72 -68.55 12.84
C LEU A 7 79.24 -68.89 13.15
N ARG A 8 78.51 -68.00 13.81
CA ARG A 8 77.03 -68.03 13.91
C ARG A 8 76.41 -66.96 13.00
N GLN A 9 75.88 -67.38 11.85
CA GLN A 9 75.00 -66.57 11.02
C GLN A 9 73.68 -66.28 11.76
N ARG A 10 73.36 -65.00 12.00
CA ARG A 10 72.02 -64.57 12.46
C ARG A 10 71.13 -64.31 11.24
N ARG A 11 69.98 -65.00 11.18
CA ARG A 11 68.87 -64.71 10.26
C ARG A 11 68.33 -63.29 10.51
N PRO A 12 67.94 -62.53 9.47
CA PRO A 12 67.25 -61.26 9.64
C PRO A 12 65.84 -61.48 10.21
N LEU A 13 65.48 -60.73 11.25
CA LEU A 13 64.14 -60.69 11.84
C LEU A 13 63.17 -60.00 10.86
N ARG A 14 62.10 -60.71 10.49
CA ARG A 14 60.93 -60.15 9.81
C ARG A 14 60.26 -59.12 10.73
N PRO A 15 59.78 -57.96 10.25
CA PRO A 15 59.01 -57.04 11.07
C PRO A 15 57.70 -57.71 11.51
N GLN A 16 57.47 -57.81 12.82
CA GLN A 16 56.13 -58.11 13.35
C GLN A 16 55.29 -56.84 13.22
N VAL A 17 54.20 -56.92 12.46
CA VAL A 17 53.09 -55.97 12.53
C VAL A 17 52.42 -56.23 13.87
N VAL A 18 52.53 -55.28 14.80
CA VAL A 18 51.75 -55.29 16.03
C VAL A 18 50.32 -54.90 15.64
N THR A 19 49.44 -55.89 15.55
CA THR A 19 48.00 -55.66 15.59
C THR A 19 47.64 -55.37 17.04
N ASP A 20 47.32 -54.11 17.33
CA ASP A 20 46.73 -53.70 18.61
C ASP A 20 45.30 -54.24 18.65
N ASP A 21 45.13 -55.50 19.05
CA ASP A 21 43.86 -56.06 19.49
C ASP A 21 43.52 -55.49 20.88
N GLY A 22 43.37 -54.17 20.94
CA GLY A 22 42.77 -53.46 22.03
C GLY A 22 41.25 -53.51 21.86
N GLN A 23 40.57 -54.26 22.72
CA GLN A 23 39.12 -54.25 22.87
C GLN A 23 38.60 -52.81 22.82
N ALA A 24 37.88 -52.47 21.75
CA ALA A 24 37.10 -51.25 21.69
C ALA A 24 36.16 -51.24 22.90
N PRO A 25 36.20 -50.23 23.78
CA PRO A 25 35.15 -50.07 24.76
C PRO A 25 33.88 -49.82 23.97
N GLU A 26 32.81 -50.57 24.27
CA GLU A 26 31.46 -50.23 23.84
C GLU A 26 31.27 -48.73 24.07
N ALA A 27 31.11 -47.99 22.97
CA ALA A 27 30.68 -46.61 23.01
C ALA A 27 29.25 -46.61 23.56
N LYS A 28 29.12 -46.64 24.89
CA LYS A 28 27.91 -46.19 25.56
C LYS A 28 27.66 -44.79 25.04
N ASP A 29 26.45 -44.56 24.51
CA ASP A 29 25.87 -43.28 24.14
C ASP A 29 25.92 -42.28 25.31
N GLY A 30 27.11 -41.78 25.61
CA GLY A 30 27.37 -40.74 26.58
C GLY A 30 27.25 -39.42 25.86
N SER A 31 26.02 -38.92 25.68
CA SER A 31 25.82 -37.57 25.15
C SER A 31 26.77 -36.60 25.89
N SER A 32 27.69 -35.96 25.17
CA SER A 32 28.68 -35.07 25.78
C SER A 32 27.96 -34.00 26.63
N PHE A 33 28.51 -33.68 27.79
CA PHE A 33 27.95 -32.67 28.71
C PHE A 33 27.62 -31.35 27.97
N SER A 34 28.45 -30.96 27.00
CA SER A 34 28.23 -29.83 26.10
C SER A 34 26.96 -29.96 25.23
N GLY A 35 26.66 -31.17 24.72
CA GLY A 35 25.45 -31.44 23.95
C GLY A 35 24.18 -31.39 24.79
N ARG A 36 24.25 -31.79 26.06
CA ARG A 36 23.12 -31.64 27.01
C ARG A 36 22.86 -30.19 27.35
N VAL A 37 23.89 -29.41 27.67
CA VAL A 37 23.76 -27.98 27.96
C VAL A 37 23.21 -27.23 26.75
N PHE A 38 23.75 -27.47 25.55
CA PHE A 38 23.25 -26.86 24.32
C PHE A 38 21.77 -27.18 24.05
N ARG A 39 21.37 -28.46 24.21
CA ARG A 39 19.96 -28.87 24.06
C ARG A 39 19.06 -28.20 25.09
N VAL A 40 19.48 -28.14 26.34
CA VAL A 40 18.69 -27.50 27.43
C VAL A 40 18.58 -26.00 27.19
N THR A 41 19.65 -25.31 26.82
CA THR A 41 19.62 -23.88 26.50
C THR A 41 18.70 -23.60 25.30
N PHE A 42 18.79 -24.41 24.24
CA PHE A 42 17.92 -24.28 23.07
C PHE A 42 16.45 -24.55 23.40
N LEU A 43 16.16 -25.59 24.19
CA LEU A 43 14.81 -25.88 24.69
C LEU A 43 14.26 -24.75 25.55
N MET A 44 15.05 -24.20 26.48
CA MET A 44 14.64 -23.08 27.31
C MET A 44 14.39 -21.81 26.50
N LEU A 45 15.21 -21.55 25.47
CA LEU A 45 14.98 -20.44 24.54
C LEU A 45 13.71 -20.66 23.70
N ALA A 46 13.50 -21.89 23.22
CA ALA A 46 12.30 -22.23 22.47
C ALA A 46 11.05 -22.07 23.35
N VAL A 47 11.07 -22.56 24.58
CA VAL A 47 9.98 -22.42 25.55
C VAL A 47 9.74 -20.95 25.91
N SER A 48 10.80 -20.17 26.14
CA SER A 48 10.68 -18.74 26.48
C SER A 48 10.13 -17.90 25.33
N LEU A 49 10.29 -18.31 24.07
CA LEU A 49 9.67 -17.66 22.91
C LEU A 49 8.26 -18.18 22.62
N THR A 50 8.03 -19.49 22.74
CA THR A 50 6.76 -20.14 22.37
C THR A 50 5.66 -19.92 23.39
N VAL A 51 5.95 -19.95 24.70
CA VAL A 51 4.93 -19.78 25.75
C VAL A 51 4.30 -18.38 25.71
N PRO A 52 5.07 -17.26 25.66
CA PRO A 52 4.47 -15.93 25.50
C PRO A 52 3.73 -15.77 24.18
N LEU A 53 4.21 -16.40 23.10
CA LEU A 53 3.54 -16.37 21.81
C LEU A 53 2.20 -17.11 21.83
N LEU A 54 2.13 -18.29 22.47
CA LEU A 54 0.88 -19.01 22.70
C LEU A 54 -0.06 -18.23 23.62
N GLY A 55 0.48 -17.63 24.69
CA GLY A 55 -0.27 -16.74 25.57
C GLY A 55 -0.88 -15.57 24.80
N ALA A 56 -0.10 -14.91 23.93
CA ALA A 56 -0.57 -13.86 23.05
C ALA A 56 -1.63 -14.35 22.05
N MET A 57 -1.49 -15.56 21.51
CA MET A 57 -2.48 -16.17 20.62
C MET A 57 -3.84 -16.34 21.28
N LEU A 58 -3.85 -16.80 22.53
CA LEU A 58 -5.07 -17.14 23.28
C LEU A 58 -5.69 -15.95 23.99
N LEU A 59 -4.89 -15.01 24.48
CA LEU A 59 -5.35 -13.92 25.36
C LEU A 59 -5.53 -12.57 24.66
N LEU A 60 -4.89 -12.34 23.50
CA LEU A 60 -5.00 -11.06 22.79
C LEU A 60 -6.00 -11.16 21.65
N ASP A 61 -6.90 -10.20 21.58
CA ASP A 61 -7.74 -9.99 20.41
C ASP A 61 -6.98 -9.28 19.30
N SER A 62 -7.29 -9.64 18.05
CA SER A 62 -6.74 -8.96 16.88
C SER A 62 -7.64 -7.79 16.52
N PRO A 63 -7.10 -6.58 16.29
CA PRO A 63 -7.90 -5.43 15.84
C PRO A 63 -8.46 -5.63 14.41
N ILE A 64 -7.85 -6.54 13.66
CA ILE A 64 -8.23 -6.88 12.29
C ILE A 64 -8.79 -8.30 12.21
N ASP A 65 -9.69 -8.51 11.26
CA ASP A 65 -10.18 -9.81 10.80
C ASP A 65 -9.73 -10.09 9.35
N PRO A 66 -8.49 -10.56 9.15
CA PRO A 66 -7.87 -10.53 7.83
C PRO A 66 -8.52 -11.53 6.87
N GLN A 67 -8.88 -11.02 5.69
CA GLN A 67 -9.36 -11.82 4.57
C GLN A 67 -8.18 -12.37 3.74
N PRO A 68 -8.29 -13.59 3.20
CA PRO A 68 -7.33 -14.09 2.23
C PRO A 68 -7.51 -13.38 0.89
N LEU A 69 -6.44 -12.80 0.36
CA LEU A 69 -6.40 -12.18 -0.97
C LEU A 69 -5.38 -12.93 -1.82
N SER A 70 -5.83 -13.52 -2.92
CA SER A 70 -4.94 -14.18 -3.87
C SER A 70 -4.61 -13.23 -5.01
N PHE A 71 -3.32 -13.09 -5.29
CA PHE A 71 -2.83 -12.32 -6.41
C PHE A 71 -2.26 -13.25 -7.48
N LYS A 72 -2.45 -12.87 -8.75
CA LYS A 72 -1.64 -13.40 -9.84
C LYS A 72 -0.19 -12.98 -9.62
N GLU A 73 0.76 -13.78 -10.07
CA GLU A 73 2.17 -13.40 -10.02
C GLU A 73 2.37 -12.04 -10.72
N PRO A 74 3.02 -11.05 -10.07
CA PRO A 74 3.17 -9.72 -10.65
C PRO A 74 3.96 -9.78 -11.95
N PRO A 75 3.69 -8.88 -12.91
CA PRO A 75 4.40 -8.86 -14.18
C PRO A 75 5.89 -8.58 -13.98
N LEU A 76 6.74 -9.16 -14.84
CA LEU A 76 8.18 -8.91 -14.81
C LEU A 76 8.45 -7.43 -15.08
N LEU A 77 9.32 -6.84 -14.26
CA LEU A 77 9.75 -5.44 -14.39
C LEU A 77 10.80 -5.28 -15.51
N LEU A 78 10.39 -5.60 -16.74
CA LEU A 78 11.21 -5.56 -17.95
C LEU A 78 10.60 -4.63 -19.00
N GLY A 79 11.44 -4.21 -19.96
CA GLY A 79 11.02 -3.34 -21.05
C GLY A 79 10.42 -2.03 -20.54
N VAL A 80 9.15 -1.81 -20.83
CA VAL A 80 8.44 -0.59 -20.44
C VAL A 80 8.18 -0.48 -18.92
N LEU A 81 8.26 -1.59 -18.19
CA LEU A 81 8.18 -1.67 -16.73
C LEU A 81 9.55 -1.66 -16.04
N GLN A 82 10.64 -1.53 -16.80
CA GLN A 82 11.98 -1.56 -16.23
C GLN A 82 12.19 -0.37 -15.27
N PRO A 83 12.74 -0.61 -14.07
CA PRO A 83 13.13 0.44 -13.13
C PRO A 83 14.04 1.48 -13.79
N ASN A 84 13.79 2.76 -13.51
CA ASN A 84 14.65 3.87 -13.93
C ASN A 84 14.71 4.93 -12.83
N THR A 85 15.47 6.00 -13.04
CA THR A 85 15.68 7.07 -12.04
C THR A 85 15.23 8.43 -12.55
N LYS A 86 14.34 8.49 -13.53
CA LYS A 86 13.96 9.74 -14.21
C LYS A 86 13.35 10.76 -13.25
N LEU A 87 12.53 10.33 -12.27
CA LEU A 87 11.90 11.26 -11.33
C LEU A 87 12.89 11.78 -10.28
N GLN A 88 14.05 11.15 -10.10
CA GLN A 88 15.10 11.68 -9.22
C GLN A 88 15.71 12.98 -9.74
N GLN A 89 15.56 13.25 -11.04
CA GLN A 89 16.01 14.47 -11.69
C GLN A 89 14.94 15.57 -11.73
N ALA A 90 13.73 15.28 -11.24
CA ALA A 90 12.66 16.26 -11.21
C ALA A 90 12.98 17.40 -10.23
N GLU A 91 12.58 18.61 -10.60
CA GLU A 91 12.65 19.75 -9.70
C GLU A 91 11.73 19.55 -8.50
N LYS A 92 12.25 19.82 -7.30
CA LYS A 92 11.48 19.72 -6.07
C LYS A 92 11.01 21.09 -5.62
N LEU A 93 9.75 21.39 -5.92
CA LEU A 93 9.11 22.62 -5.48
C LEU A 93 8.73 22.52 -3.99
N PHE A 94 8.94 23.61 -3.24
CA PHE A 94 8.51 23.74 -1.84
C PHE A 94 9.02 22.64 -0.88
N GLU A 95 10.20 22.07 -1.15
CA GLU A 95 10.80 21.03 -0.32
C GLU A 95 10.94 21.51 1.13
N ASN A 96 10.49 20.68 2.09
CA ASN A 96 10.44 20.97 3.53
C ASN A 96 9.50 22.10 3.96
N GLN A 97 8.72 22.71 3.05
CA GLN A 97 7.76 23.76 3.38
C GLN A 97 6.32 23.24 3.47
N LEU A 98 5.98 22.25 2.64
CA LEU A 98 4.67 21.57 2.64
C LEU A 98 4.79 20.18 3.24
N ILE A 99 3.82 19.82 4.09
CA ILE A 99 3.76 18.49 4.70
C ILE A 99 2.58 17.74 4.11
N GLY A 100 2.87 16.60 3.49
CA GLY A 100 1.86 15.68 2.93
C GLY A 100 0.96 16.26 1.83
N PRO A 101 1.45 17.05 0.85
CA PRO A 101 0.67 17.28 -0.36
C PRO A 101 0.37 15.94 -1.03
N GLU A 102 -0.89 15.70 -1.37
CA GLU A 102 -1.37 14.40 -1.89
C GLU A 102 -1.89 14.55 -3.32
N SER A 103 -2.86 15.46 -3.53
CA SER A 103 -3.31 15.85 -4.86
C SER A 103 -2.98 17.32 -5.16
N ILE A 104 -2.68 17.56 -6.43
CA ILE A 104 -2.45 18.89 -7.00
C ILE A 104 -3.54 19.18 -8.02
N ALA A 105 -4.08 20.40 -8.01
CA ALA A 105 -5.00 20.90 -9.02
C ALA A 105 -4.55 22.28 -9.51
N ASN A 106 -4.84 22.59 -10.77
CA ASN A 106 -4.37 23.81 -11.42
C ASN A 106 -5.56 24.61 -11.93
N ILE A 107 -5.51 25.94 -11.79
CA ILE A 107 -6.46 26.86 -12.40
C ILE A 107 -5.66 27.96 -13.08
N GLY A 108 -5.61 27.92 -14.42
CA GLY A 108 -4.59 28.67 -15.16
C GLY A 108 -3.20 28.21 -14.75
N ASP A 109 -2.33 29.17 -14.43
CA ASP A 109 -0.95 28.92 -13.99
C ASP A 109 -0.81 28.76 -12.46
N VAL A 110 -1.92 28.84 -11.72
CA VAL A 110 -1.94 28.73 -10.26
C VAL A 110 -2.16 27.29 -9.84
N MET A 111 -1.29 26.78 -8.96
CA MET A 111 -1.42 25.44 -8.39
C MET A 111 -2.05 25.48 -7.00
N PHE A 112 -2.79 24.43 -6.67
CA PHE A 112 -3.42 24.25 -5.37
C PHE A 112 -3.17 22.83 -4.87
N THR A 113 -2.94 22.69 -3.56
CA THR A 113 -2.77 21.38 -2.92
C THR A 113 -3.33 21.38 -1.51
N GLY A 114 -3.64 20.19 -1.01
CA GLY A 114 -3.94 19.93 0.39
C GLY A 114 -2.66 19.76 1.22
N THR A 115 -2.76 19.91 2.54
CA THR A 115 -1.68 19.58 3.48
C THR A 115 -2.14 18.60 4.56
N ALA A 116 -1.19 17.99 5.26
CA ALA A 116 -1.45 17.05 6.34
C ALA A 116 -2.14 17.69 7.56
N ASP A 117 -2.08 19.01 7.69
CA ASP A 117 -2.70 19.77 8.77
C ASP A 117 -4.09 20.34 8.41
N GLY A 118 -4.72 19.84 7.34
CA GLY A 118 -6.10 20.17 6.99
C GLY A 118 -6.29 21.49 6.23
N ARG A 119 -5.23 22.04 5.64
CA ARG A 119 -5.31 23.25 4.81
C ARG A 119 -5.41 22.94 3.34
N ILE A 120 -6.04 23.86 2.60
CA ILE A 120 -5.82 24.04 1.18
C ILE A 120 -4.92 25.25 1.00
N VAL A 121 -3.85 25.07 0.24
CA VAL A 121 -2.88 26.12 -0.05
C VAL A 121 -2.84 26.40 -1.55
N LYS A 122 -2.68 27.68 -1.87
CA LYS A 122 -2.37 28.22 -3.19
C LYS A 122 -0.86 28.35 -3.31
N LEU A 123 -0.33 27.92 -4.45
CA LEU A 123 1.08 27.96 -4.82
C LEU A 123 1.22 28.82 -6.08
N GLU A 124 1.81 30.00 -5.92
CA GLU A 124 1.96 30.98 -6.99
C GLU A 124 3.28 31.73 -6.79
N ASN A 125 4.09 31.88 -7.84
CA ASN A 125 5.35 32.65 -7.81
C ASN A 125 6.32 32.24 -6.68
N GLY A 126 6.34 30.95 -6.30
CA GLY A 126 7.19 30.46 -5.22
C GLY A 126 6.69 30.78 -3.81
N GLU A 127 5.48 31.33 -3.67
CA GLU A 127 4.83 31.61 -2.39
C GLU A 127 3.75 30.56 -2.06
N ILE A 128 3.55 30.34 -0.76
CA ILE A 128 2.51 29.45 -0.22
C ILE A 128 1.50 30.30 0.55
N GLU A 129 0.28 30.34 0.06
CA GLU A 129 -0.82 31.07 0.70
C GLU A 129 -1.88 30.08 1.18
N THR A 130 -2.31 30.16 2.45
CA THR A 130 -3.43 29.35 2.94
C THR A 130 -4.76 30.00 2.54
N ILE A 131 -5.56 29.30 1.75
CA ILE A 131 -6.86 29.79 1.26
C ILE A 131 -8.05 29.18 2.00
N ALA A 132 -7.88 28.00 2.59
CA ALA A 132 -8.91 27.33 3.37
C ALA A 132 -8.31 26.43 4.44
N ARG A 133 -9.08 26.18 5.50
CA ARG A 133 -8.78 25.18 6.55
C ARG A 133 -10.08 24.50 6.96
N PHE A 134 -10.11 23.16 6.97
CA PHE A 134 -11.35 22.41 7.23
C PHE A 134 -11.60 22.07 8.70
N GLY A 135 -10.61 22.26 9.56
CA GLY A 135 -10.72 21.95 10.97
C GLY A 135 -9.75 22.77 11.83
N SER A 136 -9.73 22.46 13.11
CA SER A 136 -8.90 23.15 14.09
C SER A 136 -8.32 22.15 15.08
N GLY A 137 -7.24 22.52 15.74
CA GLY A 137 -6.54 21.67 16.70
C GLY A 137 -5.03 21.89 16.65
N PRO A 138 -4.25 21.07 17.37
CA PRO A 138 -2.80 21.15 17.31
C PRO A 138 -2.27 20.78 15.91
N CYS A 139 -2.96 19.90 15.17
CA CYS A 139 -2.65 19.48 13.79
C CYS A 139 -1.17 19.11 13.58
N LYS A 140 -0.58 18.41 14.55
CA LYS A 140 0.85 18.04 14.57
C LYS A 140 1.10 16.61 14.14
N THR A 141 0.13 15.73 14.38
CA THR A 141 0.27 14.28 14.24
C THR A 141 -0.88 13.68 13.44
N ARG A 142 -0.71 12.42 13.02
CA ARG A 142 -1.78 11.69 12.32
C ARG A 142 -3.04 11.52 13.18
N ASP A 143 -2.89 11.48 14.49
CA ASP A 143 -4.01 11.33 15.42
C ASP A 143 -4.87 12.59 15.50
N ASP A 144 -4.31 13.74 15.11
CA ASP A 144 -5.03 15.02 15.02
C ASP A 144 -5.83 15.17 13.72
N GLU A 145 -5.56 14.33 12.70
CA GLU A 145 -6.19 14.45 11.38
C GLU A 145 -7.73 14.44 11.42
N PRO A 146 -8.44 13.63 12.25
CA PRO A 146 -9.90 13.70 12.34
C PRO A 146 -10.44 15.09 12.75
N ALA A 147 -9.73 15.78 13.65
CA ALA A 147 -10.10 17.13 14.09
C ALA A 147 -9.75 18.18 13.02
N CYS A 148 -8.56 18.08 12.46
CA CYS A 148 -8.00 19.07 11.53
C CYS A 148 -8.53 18.96 10.09
N GLY A 149 -8.89 17.75 9.66
CA GLY A 149 -9.08 17.39 8.26
C GLY A 149 -7.78 16.90 7.63
N ARG A 150 -7.93 16.19 6.52
CA ARG A 150 -6.86 15.71 5.65
C ARG A 150 -7.36 15.69 4.19
N PRO A 151 -7.19 16.78 3.43
CA PRO A 151 -7.51 16.82 2.01
C PRO A 151 -6.59 15.86 1.25
N LEU A 152 -7.19 14.94 0.51
CA LEU A 152 -6.49 13.97 -0.32
C LEU A 152 -6.75 14.30 -1.80
N GLY A 153 -7.94 14.02 -2.32
CA GLY A 153 -8.33 14.40 -3.68
C GLY A 153 -8.69 15.87 -3.86
N ILE A 154 -8.16 16.51 -4.91
CA ILE A 154 -8.54 17.86 -5.33
C ILE A 154 -8.74 17.90 -6.84
N ARG A 155 -9.80 18.55 -7.32
CA ARG A 155 -10.01 18.88 -8.74
C ARG A 155 -10.43 20.33 -8.90
N ALA A 156 -9.94 20.95 -9.97
CA ALA A 156 -10.55 22.18 -10.46
C ALA A 156 -11.91 21.82 -11.07
N GLY A 157 -12.95 22.52 -10.66
CA GLY A 157 -14.28 22.44 -11.25
C GLY A 157 -14.57 23.64 -12.16
N PRO A 158 -15.79 23.70 -12.71
CA PRO A 158 -16.20 24.85 -13.51
C PRO A 158 -16.23 26.12 -12.66
N ASN A 159 -16.10 27.27 -13.30
CA ASN A 159 -16.08 28.60 -12.66
C ASN A 159 -14.88 28.84 -11.72
N GLY A 160 -13.85 28.01 -11.82
CA GLY A 160 -12.63 28.10 -11.01
C GLY A 160 -12.78 27.53 -9.60
N THR A 161 -13.90 26.97 -9.18
CA THR A 161 -13.92 26.40 -7.82
C THR A 161 -13.03 25.15 -7.73
N LEU A 162 -12.58 24.83 -6.52
CA LEU A 162 -11.88 23.59 -6.22
C LEU A 162 -12.86 22.64 -5.52
N PHE A 163 -12.97 21.43 -6.02
CA PHE A 163 -13.68 20.35 -5.36
C PHE A 163 -12.68 19.49 -4.61
N VAL A 164 -12.94 19.26 -3.33
CA VAL A 164 -11.99 18.64 -2.41
C VAL A 164 -12.61 17.46 -1.68
N ALA A 165 -11.92 16.32 -1.70
CA ALA A 165 -12.18 15.16 -0.87
C ALA A 165 -11.32 15.25 0.39
N ASP A 166 -11.96 15.44 1.54
CA ASP A 166 -11.31 15.34 2.84
C ASP A 166 -11.56 13.98 3.46
N ALA A 167 -10.48 13.32 3.90
CA ALA A 167 -10.54 11.94 4.39
C ALA A 167 -11.45 11.71 5.60
N TYR A 168 -11.72 12.76 6.38
CA TYR A 168 -12.48 12.67 7.61
C TYR A 168 -13.77 13.48 7.59
N LYS A 169 -13.87 14.49 6.71
CA LYS A 169 -14.97 15.47 6.75
C LYS A 169 -15.90 15.42 5.54
N GLY A 170 -15.55 14.70 4.48
CA GLY A 170 -16.40 14.53 3.29
C GLY A 170 -15.98 15.39 2.11
N LEU A 171 -16.95 15.87 1.32
CA LEU A 171 -16.70 16.65 0.09
C LEU A 171 -16.94 18.13 0.31
N PHE A 172 -16.05 18.95 -0.24
CA PHE A 172 -16.12 20.41 -0.18
C PHE A 172 -16.02 21.03 -1.56
N GLU A 173 -16.66 22.18 -1.72
CA GLU A 173 -16.40 23.15 -2.76
C GLU A 173 -15.69 24.34 -2.12
N VAL A 174 -14.55 24.76 -2.70
CA VAL A 174 -13.73 25.86 -2.21
C VAL A 174 -13.61 26.89 -3.32
N ASN A 175 -13.94 28.15 -3.03
CA ASN A 175 -13.64 29.27 -3.91
C ASN A 175 -12.29 29.87 -3.49
N PRO A 176 -11.18 29.59 -4.20
CA PRO A 176 -9.86 30.02 -3.75
C PRO A 176 -9.65 31.54 -3.76
N TRP A 177 -10.40 32.31 -4.56
CA TRP A 177 -10.27 33.78 -4.62
C TRP A 177 -11.06 34.49 -3.52
N LYS A 178 -12.26 33.99 -3.21
CA LYS A 178 -13.09 34.52 -2.11
C LYS A 178 -12.75 33.91 -0.77
N ARG A 179 -11.95 32.83 -0.75
CA ARG A 179 -11.63 32.01 0.44
C ARG A 179 -12.89 31.47 1.12
N GLU A 180 -13.90 31.14 0.32
CA GLU A 180 -15.15 30.56 0.78
C GLU A 180 -15.07 29.04 0.72
N VAL A 181 -15.56 28.38 1.76
CA VAL A 181 -15.60 26.92 1.85
C VAL A 181 -17.05 26.51 2.06
N LYS A 182 -17.53 25.58 1.23
CA LYS A 182 -18.87 25.02 1.29
C LYS A 182 -18.77 23.51 1.42
N LEU A 183 -19.33 22.98 2.50
CA LEU A 183 -19.51 21.53 2.66
C LEU A 183 -20.63 21.05 1.72
N LEU A 184 -20.32 20.09 0.86
CA LEU A 184 -21.27 19.49 -0.08
C LEU A 184 -21.96 18.28 0.55
N ILE A 185 -21.16 17.40 1.15
CA ILE A 185 -21.63 16.25 1.92
C ILE A 185 -20.64 15.89 3.02
N SER A 186 -21.17 15.61 4.22
CA SER A 186 -20.39 15.14 5.36
C SER A 186 -20.10 13.65 5.25
N SER A 187 -18.89 13.25 5.64
CA SER A 187 -18.50 11.84 5.88
C SER A 187 -19.41 11.12 6.89
N GLU A 188 -19.99 11.88 7.81
CA GLU A 188 -20.91 11.38 8.85
C GLU A 188 -22.31 11.06 8.32
N THR A 189 -22.66 11.53 7.12
CA THR A 189 -23.95 11.25 6.49
C THR A 189 -24.01 9.77 6.08
N PRO A 190 -24.92 8.95 6.63
CA PRO A 190 -25.05 7.56 6.23
C PRO A 190 -25.58 7.46 4.80
N ILE A 191 -24.90 6.68 3.96
CA ILE A 191 -25.33 6.31 2.61
C ILE A 191 -25.59 4.81 2.64
N GLU A 192 -26.82 4.40 2.37
CA GLU A 192 -27.25 3.00 2.47
C GLU A 192 -26.86 2.35 3.82
N GLY A 193 -27.05 3.10 4.91
CA GLY A 193 -26.77 2.64 6.28
C GLY A 193 -25.29 2.68 6.71
N ARG A 194 -24.35 3.04 5.83
CA ARG A 194 -22.91 3.14 6.14
C ARG A 194 -22.38 4.56 6.01
N LYS A 195 -21.69 5.04 7.04
CA LYS A 195 -20.90 6.29 6.97
C LYS A 195 -19.66 6.10 6.10
N MET A 196 -19.05 7.20 5.69
CA MET A 196 -17.79 7.20 4.94
C MET A 196 -16.65 7.41 5.92
N SER A 197 -15.95 6.33 6.30
CA SER A 197 -14.86 6.45 7.27
C SER A 197 -13.55 6.92 6.65
N PHE A 198 -13.40 6.79 5.33
CA PHE A 198 -12.20 7.20 4.63
C PHE A 198 -12.52 7.63 3.19
N VAL A 199 -12.94 8.88 3.02
CA VAL A 199 -13.06 9.49 1.68
C VAL A 199 -11.68 9.73 1.09
N ASN A 200 -11.46 9.44 -0.19
CA ASN A 200 -10.10 9.45 -0.73
C ASN A 200 -9.91 10.41 -1.91
N ASP A 201 -10.38 10.07 -3.10
CA ASP A 201 -10.25 10.91 -4.28
C ASP A 201 -11.61 11.24 -4.87
N LEU A 202 -11.65 12.26 -5.72
CA LEU A 202 -12.83 12.64 -6.49
C LEU A 202 -12.46 13.04 -7.92
N THR A 203 -13.43 12.92 -8.81
CA THR A 203 -13.44 13.51 -10.14
C THR A 203 -14.78 14.20 -10.36
N ILE A 204 -14.83 15.22 -11.20
CA ILE A 204 -16.03 16.01 -11.45
C ILE A 204 -16.26 16.13 -12.95
N THR A 205 -17.53 16.15 -13.37
CA THR A 205 -17.90 16.40 -14.76
C THR A 205 -17.58 17.84 -15.18
N GLN A 206 -17.40 18.05 -16.49
CA GLN A 206 -17.08 19.37 -17.06
C GLN A 206 -18.14 20.42 -16.72
N ASP A 207 -19.42 20.02 -16.63
CA ASP A 207 -20.53 20.89 -16.23
C ASP A 207 -20.61 21.13 -14.71
N GLY A 208 -19.82 20.41 -13.91
CA GLY A 208 -19.83 20.49 -12.45
C GLY A 208 -21.03 19.86 -11.76
N ARG A 209 -21.90 19.15 -12.51
CA ARG A 209 -23.15 18.61 -11.97
C ARG A 209 -22.94 17.32 -11.20
N LYS A 210 -21.98 16.49 -11.61
CA LYS A 210 -21.74 15.17 -11.04
C LYS A 210 -20.33 15.06 -10.50
N ILE A 211 -20.22 14.64 -9.24
CA ILE A 211 -18.96 14.30 -8.60
C ILE A 211 -18.93 12.80 -8.38
N TYR A 212 -17.91 12.13 -8.89
CA TYR A 212 -17.64 10.73 -8.61
C TYR A 212 -16.50 10.64 -7.62
N PHE A 213 -16.69 9.93 -6.52
CA PHE A 213 -15.72 9.92 -5.44
C PHE A 213 -15.67 8.56 -4.75
N THR A 214 -14.58 8.31 -4.04
CA THR A 214 -14.32 7.04 -3.38
C THR A 214 -14.45 7.16 -1.87
N ASP A 215 -15.06 6.13 -1.29
CA ASP A 215 -15.01 5.83 0.14
C ASP A 215 -14.19 4.54 0.29
N SER A 216 -12.94 4.68 0.73
CA SER A 216 -11.95 3.61 0.81
C SER A 216 -12.31 2.52 1.82
N SER A 217 -13.03 2.87 2.89
CA SER A 217 -13.55 1.93 3.89
C SER A 217 -14.64 2.60 4.72
N SER A 218 -15.64 1.79 5.10
CA SER A 218 -16.70 2.15 6.03
C SER A 218 -16.36 1.85 7.50
N LYS A 219 -15.22 1.18 7.74
CA LYS A 219 -14.73 0.79 9.07
C LYS A 219 -13.48 1.56 9.49
N TRP A 220 -12.48 1.59 8.62
CA TRP A 220 -11.16 2.12 8.96
C TRP A 220 -11.01 3.55 8.47
N GLN A 221 -10.46 4.41 9.33
CA GLN A 221 -10.09 5.78 8.96
C GLN A 221 -8.70 5.83 8.31
N ARG A 222 -8.38 6.96 7.69
CA ARG A 222 -7.09 7.16 7.01
C ARG A 222 -5.86 6.97 7.91
N ARG A 223 -5.89 7.40 9.17
CA ARG A 223 -4.78 7.17 10.12
C ARG A 223 -4.50 5.68 10.36
N ASP A 224 -5.51 4.84 10.14
CA ASP A 224 -5.51 3.40 10.34
C ASP A 224 -5.38 2.61 9.02
N TYR A 225 -4.96 3.26 7.92
CA TYR A 225 -4.91 2.63 6.58
C TYR A 225 -4.10 1.33 6.52
N LEU A 226 -3.10 1.15 7.38
CA LEU A 226 -2.35 -0.12 7.45
C LEU A 226 -3.22 -1.28 7.95
N LEU A 227 -4.15 -1.01 8.87
CA LEU A 227 -5.13 -2.01 9.33
C LEU A 227 -6.07 -2.37 8.19
N LEU A 228 -6.56 -1.37 7.44
CA LEU A 228 -7.36 -1.57 6.24
C LEU A 228 -6.64 -2.46 5.21
N VAL A 229 -5.39 -2.14 4.88
CA VAL A 229 -4.59 -2.92 3.90
C VAL A 229 -4.41 -4.36 4.36
N MET A 230 -4.10 -4.57 5.64
CA MET A 230 -3.82 -5.90 6.18
C MET A 230 -5.10 -6.71 6.40
N GLU A 231 -6.21 -6.05 6.72
CA GLU A 231 -7.51 -6.69 6.83
C GLU A 231 -8.02 -7.15 5.45
N GLY A 232 -7.91 -6.29 4.43
CA GLY A 232 -8.28 -6.66 3.06
C GLY A 232 -9.79 -6.78 2.82
N THR A 233 -10.60 -6.15 3.69
CA THR A 233 -12.06 -6.08 3.58
C THR A 233 -12.48 -5.35 2.29
N ASP A 234 -13.58 -5.80 1.70
CA ASP A 234 -14.26 -5.19 0.56
C ASP A 234 -15.43 -4.33 1.02
N ASP A 235 -15.19 -3.35 1.88
CA ASP A 235 -16.24 -2.44 2.36
C ASP A 235 -16.19 -1.04 1.72
N GLY A 236 -15.31 -0.85 0.73
CA GLY A 236 -15.16 0.38 0.00
C GLY A 236 -16.16 0.55 -1.15
N ARG A 237 -16.41 1.81 -1.54
CA ARG A 237 -17.44 2.19 -2.50
C ARG A 237 -16.96 3.24 -3.51
N LEU A 238 -17.53 3.18 -4.71
CA LEU A 238 -17.57 4.29 -5.66
C LEU A 238 -18.95 4.93 -5.61
N LEU A 239 -18.98 6.25 -5.40
CA LEU A 239 -20.18 7.03 -5.15
C LEU A 239 -20.33 8.12 -6.21
N GLU A 240 -21.56 8.43 -6.59
CA GLU A 240 -21.93 9.62 -7.37
C GLU A 240 -22.66 10.60 -6.45
N TYR A 241 -22.25 11.87 -6.45
CA TYR A 241 -22.96 12.98 -5.83
C TYR A 241 -23.46 13.95 -6.91
N ASP A 242 -24.73 14.29 -6.85
CA ASP A 242 -25.35 15.31 -7.71
C ASP A 242 -25.35 16.67 -7.00
N THR A 243 -24.71 17.68 -7.60
CA THR A 243 -24.54 18.99 -6.95
C THR A 243 -25.82 19.83 -6.92
N GLU A 244 -26.82 19.51 -7.74
CA GLU A 244 -28.12 20.19 -7.76
C GLU A 244 -29.11 19.53 -6.80
N THR A 245 -29.31 18.21 -6.92
CA THR A 245 -30.27 17.48 -6.07
C THR A 245 -29.71 17.16 -4.69
N LYS A 246 -28.38 17.20 -4.54
CA LYS A 246 -27.64 16.83 -3.32
C LYS A 246 -27.80 15.36 -2.95
N GLU A 247 -28.25 14.53 -3.89
CA GLU A 247 -28.39 13.09 -3.70
C GLU A 247 -27.05 12.38 -3.90
N VAL A 248 -26.87 11.27 -3.19
CA VAL A 248 -25.74 10.35 -3.38
C VAL A 248 -26.25 8.99 -3.82
N LYS A 249 -25.55 8.37 -4.77
CA LYS A 249 -25.81 7.01 -5.23
C LYS A 249 -24.54 6.16 -5.14
N VAL A 250 -24.69 4.90 -4.71
CA VAL A 250 -23.61 3.91 -4.80
C VAL A 250 -23.60 3.35 -6.21
N LEU A 251 -22.48 3.54 -6.93
CA LEU A 251 -22.30 3.00 -8.29
C LEU A 251 -21.65 1.63 -8.26
N LEU A 252 -20.62 1.48 -7.43
CA LEU A 252 -19.98 0.20 -7.15
C LEU A 252 -19.81 0.06 -5.64
N ASP A 253 -20.18 -1.11 -5.15
CA ASP A 253 -19.92 -1.54 -3.78
C ASP A 253 -18.92 -2.70 -3.79
N GLN A 254 -18.51 -3.12 -2.60
CA GLN A 254 -17.59 -4.24 -2.41
C GLN A 254 -16.24 -4.05 -3.11
N LEU A 255 -15.72 -2.82 -3.06
CA LEU A 255 -14.39 -2.50 -3.56
C LEU A 255 -13.37 -2.66 -2.43
N ARG A 256 -12.20 -3.18 -2.78
CA ARG A 256 -11.09 -3.32 -1.83
C ARG A 256 -10.14 -2.14 -1.94
N PHE A 257 -10.23 -1.26 -0.95
CA PHE A 257 -9.49 0.00 -0.86
C PHE A 257 -9.54 0.84 -2.16
N PRO A 258 -10.75 1.28 -2.59
CA PRO A 258 -10.88 2.20 -3.72
C PRO A 258 -10.20 3.53 -3.37
N ASN A 259 -9.16 3.89 -4.10
CA ASN A 259 -8.27 5.00 -3.77
C ASN A 259 -8.46 6.12 -4.81
N GLY A 260 -7.74 6.05 -5.94
CA GLY A 260 -7.90 7.00 -7.04
C GLY A 260 -9.18 6.81 -7.86
N VAL A 261 -9.75 7.92 -8.34
CA VAL A 261 -10.91 7.92 -9.25
C VAL A 261 -10.74 8.95 -10.36
N GLN A 262 -11.12 8.57 -11.58
CA GLN A 262 -10.91 9.44 -12.75
C GLN A 262 -11.95 9.18 -13.84
N LEU A 263 -12.63 10.24 -14.27
CA LEU A 263 -13.50 10.21 -15.45
C LEU A 263 -12.69 10.00 -16.72
N SER A 264 -13.31 9.32 -17.69
CA SER A 264 -12.83 9.32 -19.06
C SER A 264 -12.92 10.73 -19.67
N PRO A 265 -12.07 11.07 -20.66
CA PRO A 265 -12.18 12.35 -21.34
C PRO A 265 -13.56 12.61 -21.98
N ALA A 266 -14.27 11.55 -22.37
CA ALA A 266 -15.60 11.61 -22.97
C ALA A 266 -16.75 11.52 -21.95
N GLU A 267 -16.44 11.38 -20.66
CA GLU A 267 -17.40 11.23 -19.56
C GLU A 267 -18.38 10.05 -19.74
N ASP A 268 -17.99 9.05 -20.51
CA ASP A 268 -18.75 7.83 -20.79
C ASP A 268 -18.47 6.70 -19.78
N PHE A 269 -17.36 6.78 -19.04
CA PHE A 269 -17.03 5.89 -17.94
C PHE A 269 -16.17 6.57 -16.87
N VAL A 270 -16.13 5.96 -15.69
CA VAL A 270 -15.25 6.33 -14.58
C VAL A 270 -14.36 5.16 -14.18
N LEU A 271 -13.08 5.44 -13.93
CA LEU A 271 -12.10 4.49 -13.44
C LEU A 271 -11.98 4.58 -11.91
N VAL A 272 -11.79 3.45 -11.26
CA VAL A 272 -11.50 3.36 -9.82
C VAL A 272 -10.34 2.40 -9.56
N ALA A 273 -9.31 2.86 -8.85
CA ALA A 273 -8.17 2.05 -8.44
C ALA A 273 -8.51 1.26 -7.16
N GLU A 274 -8.51 -0.07 -7.23
CA GLU A 274 -8.59 -0.92 -6.02
C GLU A 274 -7.17 -1.25 -5.55
N THR A 275 -6.70 -0.47 -4.57
CA THR A 275 -5.31 -0.51 -4.10
C THR A 275 -4.93 -1.93 -3.74
N THR A 276 -5.63 -2.56 -2.79
CA THR A 276 -5.32 -3.89 -2.26
C THR A 276 -5.66 -5.04 -3.22
N MET A 277 -6.16 -4.74 -4.42
CA MET A 277 -6.35 -5.72 -5.49
C MET A 277 -5.38 -5.54 -6.66
N ALA A 278 -4.47 -4.56 -6.59
CA ALA A 278 -3.51 -4.23 -7.64
C ALA A 278 -4.17 -4.12 -9.04
N ARG A 279 -5.34 -3.47 -9.11
CA ARG A 279 -6.16 -3.41 -10.33
C ARG A 279 -6.93 -2.10 -10.44
N ILE A 280 -7.43 -1.82 -11.64
CA ILE A 280 -8.32 -0.69 -11.94
C ILE A 280 -9.60 -1.26 -12.53
N ARG A 281 -10.75 -0.85 -11.98
CA ARG A 281 -12.08 -1.15 -12.52
C ARG A 281 -12.60 0.04 -13.31
N ARG A 282 -13.51 -0.24 -14.23
CA ARG A 282 -14.25 0.78 -14.99
C ARG A 282 -15.75 0.58 -14.78
N PHE A 283 -16.45 1.68 -14.55
CA PHE A 283 -17.91 1.74 -14.49
C PHE A 283 -18.44 2.62 -15.61
N TYR A 284 -19.40 2.12 -16.38
CA TYR A 284 -19.94 2.81 -17.55
C TYR A 284 -21.08 3.75 -17.16
N LEU A 285 -20.93 5.03 -17.48
CA LEU A 285 -21.89 6.10 -17.16
C LEU A 285 -22.91 6.32 -18.29
N SER A 286 -22.54 5.97 -19.52
CA SER A 286 -23.39 6.11 -20.71
C SER A 286 -23.17 4.97 -21.70
N GLY A 287 -23.88 5.03 -22.84
CA GLY A 287 -23.83 4.00 -23.88
C GLY A 287 -24.59 2.70 -23.54
N LEU A 288 -24.39 1.67 -24.35
CA LEU A 288 -25.09 0.38 -24.24
C LEU A 288 -24.75 -0.38 -22.95
N MET A 289 -23.58 -0.12 -22.36
CA MET A 289 -23.10 -0.78 -21.15
C MET A 289 -23.41 0.00 -19.87
N LYS A 290 -24.18 1.10 -19.96
CA LYS A 290 -24.49 1.99 -18.82
C LYS A 290 -24.94 1.21 -17.59
N GLY A 291 -24.34 1.51 -16.44
CA GLY A 291 -24.59 0.83 -15.17
C GLY A 291 -23.80 -0.47 -14.98
N GLY A 292 -23.15 -0.97 -16.04
CA GLY A 292 -22.23 -2.10 -15.97
C GLY A 292 -20.82 -1.70 -15.53
N ALA A 293 -20.03 -2.71 -15.17
CA ALA A 293 -18.62 -2.52 -14.83
C ALA A 293 -17.76 -3.71 -15.28
N ASP A 294 -16.51 -3.43 -15.63
CA ASP A 294 -15.51 -4.43 -16.00
C ASP A 294 -14.14 -4.14 -15.37
N LEU A 295 -13.17 -5.01 -15.66
CA LEU A 295 -11.77 -4.83 -15.30
C LEU A 295 -11.10 -4.04 -16.42
N PHE A 296 -10.57 -2.87 -16.07
CA PHE A 296 -9.85 -2.01 -17.00
C PHE A 296 -8.37 -2.43 -17.09
N VAL A 297 -7.76 -2.69 -15.93
CA VAL A 297 -6.42 -3.28 -15.82
C VAL A 297 -6.40 -4.22 -14.65
N GLU A 298 -5.78 -5.38 -14.84
CA GLU A 298 -5.52 -6.35 -13.78
C GLU A 298 -4.03 -6.50 -13.52
N ASN A 299 -3.70 -7.04 -12.34
CA ASN A 299 -2.37 -7.51 -11.99
C ASN A 299 -1.27 -6.46 -12.23
N LEU A 300 -1.49 -5.25 -11.73
CA LEU A 300 -0.52 -4.18 -11.82
C LEU A 300 0.80 -4.57 -11.12
N PRO A 301 1.94 -4.05 -11.58
CA PRO A 301 3.25 -4.24 -10.94
C PRO A 301 3.37 -3.55 -9.58
N GLY A 302 2.31 -2.90 -9.10
CA GLY A 302 2.24 -2.19 -7.84
C GLY A 302 0.80 -2.03 -7.37
N PHE A 303 0.64 -1.52 -6.16
CA PHE A 303 -0.66 -1.20 -5.57
C PHE A 303 -1.07 0.21 -6.02
N PRO A 304 -2.11 0.37 -6.85
CA PRO A 304 -2.46 1.63 -7.47
C PRO A 304 -3.04 2.62 -6.46
N ASP A 305 -2.81 3.89 -6.72
CA ASP A 305 -3.27 5.02 -5.93
C ASP A 305 -4.06 5.99 -6.87
N ASN A 306 -3.84 7.30 -6.76
CA ASN A 306 -4.41 8.33 -7.61
C ASN A 306 -4.23 8.06 -9.12
N ILE A 307 -5.32 8.25 -9.88
CA ILE A 307 -5.38 8.17 -11.35
C ILE A 307 -5.57 9.59 -11.90
N ARG A 308 -4.72 10.03 -12.84
CA ARG A 308 -4.82 11.35 -13.48
C ARG A 308 -4.68 11.24 -15.00
N PRO A 309 -5.37 12.07 -15.79
CA PRO A 309 -5.21 12.05 -17.24
C PRO A 309 -3.78 12.46 -17.62
N SER A 310 -3.27 11.87 -18.69
CA SER A 310 -1.98 12.26 -19.25
C SER A 310 -2.16 13.14 -20.49
N SER A 311 -1.35 14.19 -20.61
CA SER A 311 -1.41 15.13 -21.75
C SER A 311 -1.11 14.48 -23.11
N SER A 312 -0.43 13.34 -23.13
CA SER A 312 -0.16 12.57 -24.35
C SER A 312 -1.09 11.36 -24.50
N GLY A 313 -2.24 11.35 -23.81
CA GLY A 313 -3.21 10.26 -23.83
C GLY A 313 -2.94 9.19 -22.77
N GLY A 314 -4.01 8.47 -22.40
CA GLY A 314 -4.01 7.51 -21.30
C GLY A 314 -4.01 8.17 -19.92
N TYR A 315 -3.54 7.44 -18.92
CA TYR A 315 -3.58 7.86 -17.53
C TYR A 315 -2.23 7.68 -16.85
N TRP A 316 -1.90 8.59 -15.94
CA TRP A 316 -0.91 8.40 -14.90
C TRP A 316 -1.57 7.74 -13.69
N VAL A 317 -0.92 6.74 -13.14
CA VAL A 317 -1.36 6.00 -11.95
C VAL A 317 -0.21 5.97 -10.96
N GLY A 318 -0.41 6.60 -9.81
CA GLY A 318 0.51 6.49 -8.69
C GLY A 318 0.53 5.05 -8.17
N MET A 319 1.69 4.58 -7.72
CA MET A 319 1.84 3.30 -7.04
C MET A 319 2.37 3.53 -5.64
N ALA A 320 1.58 3.15 -4.66
CA ALA A 320 1.95 3.30 -3.25
C ALA A 320 3.11 2.37 -2.86
N THR A 321 3.15 1.18 -3.45
CA THR A 321 4.20 0.18 -3.25
C THR A 321 4.27 -0.73 -4.46
N ILE A 322 5.46 -1.29 -4.72
CA ILE A 322 5.75 -2.15 -5.87
C ILE A 322 5.69 -3.62 -5.49
N ARG A 323 5.14 -4.41 -6.40
CA ARG A 323 5.08 -5.86 -6.37
C ARG A 323 6.24 -6.38 -7.22
N SER A 324 7.42 -6.47 -6.60
CA SER A 324 8.67 -6.80 -7.29
C SER A 324 8.62 -8.18 -7.95
N ASN A 325 8.87 -8.25 -9.26
CA ASN A 325 9.16 -9.49 -9.98
C ASN A 325 10.30 -9.27 -11.01
N PRO A 326 11.46 -9.93 -10.87
CA PRO A 326 11.84 -10.86 -9.78
C PRO A 326 12.03 -10.12 -8.45
N GLY A 327 11.75 -10.79 -7.34
CA GLY A 327 11.99 -10.26 -6.01
C GLY A 327 10.92 -10.67 -5.00
N PHE A 328 11.09 -10.21 -3.76
CA PHE A 328 10.13 -10.44 -2.69
C PHE A 328 9.19 -9.24 -2.54
N SER A 329 7.88 -9.50 -2.57
CA SER A 329 6.85 -8.53 -2.18
C SER A 329 6.21 -8.98 -0.86
N MET A 330 6.40 -8.18 0.19
CA MET A 330 5.86 -8.48 1.52
C MET A 330 4.32 -8.51 1.50
N LEU A 331 3.69 -7.59 0.77
CA LEU A 331 2.23 -7.51 0.70
C LEU A 331 1.64 -8.71 -0.04
N ASP A 332 2.25 -9.15 -1.15
CA ASP A 332 1.86 -10.39 -1.83
C ASP A 332 2.06 -11.63 -0.95
N PHE A 333 3.17 -11.70 -0.20
CA PHE A 333 3.40 -12.81 0.70
C PHE A 333 2.35 -12.87 1.82
N LEU A 334 1.98 -11.72 2.41
CA LEU A 334 1.03 -11.68 3.52
C LEU A 334 -0.43 -11.81 3.06
N SER A 335 -0.74 -11.53 1.79
CA SER A 335 -2.12 -11.46 1.28
C SER A 335 -2.88 -12.77 1.44
N GLU A 336 -2.24 -13.91 1.14
CA GLU A 336 -2.82 -15.25 1.24
C GLU A 336 -2.73 -15.86 2.65
N ARG A 337 -2.14 -15.13 3.62
CA ARG A 337 -1.79 -15.66 4.95
C ARG A 337 -2.51 -14.91 6.08
N PRO A 338 -3.84 -15.02 6.18
CA PRO A 338 -4.63 -14.26 7.17
C PRO A 338 -4.23 -14.57 8.61
N TYR A 339 -3.85 -15.81 8.93
CA TYR A 339 -3.36 -16.18 10.26
C TYR A 339 -2.09 -15.41 10.64
N ILE A 340 -1.12 -15.27 9.72
CA ILE A 340 0.12 -14.53 9.97
C ILE A 340 -0.20 -13.04 10.16
N LYS A 341 -1.06 -12.46 9.31
CA LYS A 341 -1.52 -11.07 9.48
C LYS A 341 -2.14 -10.86 10.86
N ARG A 342 -3.05 -11.75 11.27
CA ARG A 342 -3.68 -11.71 12.59
C ARG A 342 -2.65 -11.77 13.72
N MET A 343 -1.66 -12.65 13.60
CA MET A 343 -0.62 -12.81 14.62
C MET A 343 0.29 -11.60 14.76
N ILE A 344 0.69 -11.00 13.63
CA ILE A 344 1.47 -9.75 13.64
C ILE A 344 0.72 -8.70 14.46
N PHE A 345 -0.55 -8.43 14.12
CA PHE A 345 -1.30 -7.34 14.76
C PHE A 345 -1.75 -7.61 16.20
N LYS A 346 -1.87 -8.88 16.63
CA LYS A 346 -2.01 -9.21 18.06
C LYS A 346 -0.79 -8.76 18.88
N VAL A 347 0.42 -8.93 18.33
CA VAL A 347 1.68 -8.70 19.05
C VAL A 347 2.18 -7.25 18.89
N THR A 348 2.05 -6.65 17.70
CA THR A 348 2.62 -5.32 17.41
C THR A 348 1.75 -4.14 17.86
N MET A 349 0.48 -4.33 18.25
CA MET A 349 -0.40 -3.21 18.67
C MET A 349 0.13 -2.40 19.87
N LYS A 350 1.02 -2.97 20.70
CA LYS A 350 1.68 -2.23 21.79
C LYS A 350 2.98 -1.54 21.40
N THR A 351 3.50 -1.78 20.19
CA THR A 351 4.80 -1.26 19.75
C THR A 351 4.64 -0.50 18.46
N ILE A 352 4.66 0.83 18.59
CA ILE A 352 4.91 1.87 17.57
C ILE A 352 5.08 1.27 16.16
N ILE A 353 4.04 1.37 15.34
CA ILE A 353 4.18 1.17 13.90
C ILE A 353 5.30 2.11 13.45
N PRO A 354 6.44 1.60 12.95
CA PRO A 354 7.53 2.47 12.53
C PRO A 354 7.02 3.46 11.49
N LYS A 355 7.40 4.73 11.63
CA LYS A 355 7.16 5.75 10.61
C LYS A 355 8.04 5.46 9.39
N THR A 356 7.71 4.42 8.64
CA THR A 356 8.38 4.10 7.39
C THR A 356 7.96 5.14 6.36
N LYS A 357 8.91 5.89 5.80
CA LYS A 357 8.66 6.74 4.64
C LYS A 357 8.39 5.81 3.45
N MET A 358 7.13 5.73 2.99
CA MET A 358 6.83 5.09 1.70
C MET A 358 7.44 5.94 0.58
N LYS A 359 8.14 5.29 -0.35
CA LYS A 359 8.51 5.90 -1.63
C LYS A 359 7.38 5.61 -2.60
N MET A 360 6.67 6.64 -3.04
CA MET A 360 5.68 6.55 -4.13
C MET A 360 6.41 6.35 -5.46
N HIS A 361 5.83 5.58 -6.38
CA HIS A 361 6.35 5.37 -7.74
C HIS A 361 5.25 5.74 -8.73
N LEU A 362 5.57 6.05 -9.99
CA LEU A 362 4.58 6.52 -10.96
C LEU A 362 4.57 5.65 -12.21
N ILE A 363 3.41 5.11 -12.56
CA ILE A 363 3.23 4.37 -13.82
C ILE A 363 2.36 5.17 -14.74
N ARG A 364 2.77 5.29 -15.99
CA ARG A 364 1.89 5.68 -17.07
C ARG A 364 1.24 4.47 -17.67
N ILE A 365 -0.06 4.49 -17.92
CA ILE A 365 -0.75 3.45 -18.67
C ILE A 365 -1.41 4.07 -19.90
N PHE A 366 -0.99 3.63 -21.08
CA PHE A 366 -1.62 3.98 -22.36
C PHE A 366 -2.61 2.90 -22.80
N PHE A 367 -3.70 3.35 -23.41
CA PHE A 367 -4.67 2.50 -24.09
C PHE A 367 -4.95 3.08 -25.48
N ASP A 368 -4.72 2.28 -26.52
CA ASP A 368 -5.25 2.57 -27.84
C ASP A 368 -6.74 2.22 -27.85
N LEU A 369 -7.60 3.22 -28.04
CA LEU A 369 -9.07 3.08 -28.11
C LEU A 369 -9.56 2.15 -29.25
N CYS A 370 -8.66 1.60 -30.09
CA CYS A 370 -8.97 0.69 -31.19
C CYS A 370 -8.64 -0.80 -30.95
N SER A 371 -8.04 -1.21 -29.83
CA SER A 371 -7.81 -2.64 -29.58
C SER A 371 -7.68 -2.97 -28.09
N CYS A 372 -8.68 -3.65 -27.53
CA CYS A 372 -8.73 -4.15 -26.15
C CYS A 372 -7.65 -5.21 -25.78
N LYS A 373 -6.45 -5.20 -26.38
CA LYS A 373 -5.43 -6.23 -26.12
C LYS A 373 -4.00 -5.75 -25.87
N ASN A 374 -3.65 -4.48 -26.08
CA ASN A 374 -2.28 -4.01 -25.85
C ASN A 374 -2.23 -2.74 -25.02
N SER A 375 -2.22 -2.86 -23.69
CA SER A 375 -1.84 -1.76 -22.81
C SER A 375 -0.32 -1.56 -22.88
N ARG A 376 0.14 -0.34 -23.18
CA ARG A 376 1.57 0.03 -23.09
C ARG A 376 1.74 0.84 -21.81
N ALA A 377 2.34 0.26 -20.77
CA ALA A 377 2.57 0.96 -19.52
C ALA A 377 4.02 1.46 -19.44
N ALA A 378 4.28 2.76 -19.32
CA ALA A 378 5.63 3.30 -19.11
C ALA A 378 5.85 3.61 -17.63
N TYR A 379 6.80 2.94 -17.01
CA TYR A 379 7.06 2.99 -15.58
C TYR A 379 8.14 4.02 -15.23
N ASN A 380 7.96 4.83 -14.18
CA ASN A 380 8.95 5.78 -13.68
C ASN A 380 9.06 5.67 -12.15
N ILE A 381 10.29 5.55 -11.62
CA ILE A 381 10.58 5.58 -10.18
C ILE A 381 11.12 6.96 -9.79
#